data_AF-A0A090NBZ3-F1
#
_entry.id   AF-A0A090NBZ3-F1
#
_cell.length_a   1.000
_cell.length_b   1.000
_cell.length_c   1.000
_cell.angle_alpha   90.00
_cell.angle_beta   90.00
_cell.angle_gamma   90.00
#
_symmetry.space_group_name_H-M   'P 1'
#
loop_
_entity.id
_entity.type
_entity.pdbx_description
1 polymer ?
#
loop_
_entity_poly.entity_id
_entity_poly.type
_entity_poly.pdbx_seq_one_letter_code
_entity_poly.pdbx_strand_id
1 'polypeptide(L)'
;AAVAAQLPCRDALMQEYDDKWHQDGLVMDKWFILQATSPAANVLETVRGLLQHRSFTMSNPNRIRSLIGAFAGSNPAAFHAEDGSGYQFLVEMLTDLNSRNPQVASRLIEPLIRLKRYDAKRQEKMRAALEQLKGLENLSDDLYEKITKALA
;
A
#
# COMPACT_ATOMS: atom_id res chain seq x y z
N ALA A 1 1.86 -8.35 -19.02
CA ALA A 1 3.14 -8.50 -19.75
C ALA A 1 3.91 -7.18 -19.83
N ALA A 2 3.36 -6.13 -20.44
CA ALA A 2 4.07 -4.85 -20.65
C ALA A 2 4.63 -4.20 -19.36
N VAL A 3 3.83 -4.13 -18.28
CA VAL A 3 4.28 -3.58 -16.98
C VAL A 3 5.41 -4.42 -16.37
N ALA A 4 5.18 -5.74 -16.23
CA ALA A 4 6.13 -6.65 -15.61
C ALA A 4 7.49 -6.71 -16.35
N ALA A 5 7.49 -6.61 -17.68
CA ALA A 5 8.70 -6.61 -18.50
C ALA A 5 9.23 -5.20 -18.82
N GLN A 6 8.60 -4.15 -18.29
CA GLN A 6 8.96 -2.74 -18.52
C GLN A 6 9.14 -2.40 -20.02
N LEU A 7 8.22 -2.89 -20.85
CA LEU A 7 8.30 -2.72 -22.30
C LEU A 7 8.07 -1.25 -22.71
N PRO A 8 8.62 -0.78 -23.84
CA PRO A 8 8.45 0.59 -24.31
C PRO A 8 6.98 1.02 -24.50
N CYS A 9 6.08 0.07 -24.82
CA CYS A 9 4.65 0.35 -24.98
C CYS A 9 3.88 0.49 -23.65
N ARG A 10 4.52 0.26 -22.50
CA ARG A 10 3.86 0.25 -21.18
C ARG A 10 3.07 1.53 -20.94
N ASP A 11 3.70 2.69 -21.09
CA ASP A 11 3.10 3.97 -20.69
C ASP A 11 1.93 4.34 -21.60
N ALA A 12 2.08 4.15 -22.92
CA ALA A 12 0.98 4.33 -23.87
C ALA A 12 -0.21 3.43 -23.53
N LEU A 13 0.02 2.14 -23.29
CA LEU A 13 -1.05 1.20 -22.95
C LEU A 13 -1.72 1.51 -21.60
N MET A 14 -0.95 1.96 -20.60
CA MET A 14 -1.53 2.34 -19.31
C MET A 14 -2.36 3.62 -19.41
N GLN A 15 -1.93 4.58 -20.23
CA GLN A 15 -2.67 5.82 -20.47
C GLN A 15 -3.96 5.56 -21.26
N GLU A 16 -3.89 4.79 -22.36
CA GLU A 16 -5.07 4.39 -23.14
C GLU A 16 -6.10 3.65 -22.30
N TYR A 17 -5.63 2.79 -21.38
CA TYR A 17 -6.50 2.07 -20.46
C TYR A 17 -7.22 3.02 -19.51
N ASP A 18 -6.48 3.96 -18.89
CA ASP A 18 -7.07 4.96 -17.99
C ASP A 18 -8.08 5.84 -18.74
N ASP A 19 -7.70 6.44 -19.87
CA ASP A 19 -8.59 7.31 -20.64
C ASP A 19 -9.88 6.62 -21.08
N LYS A 20 -9.83 5.32 -21.37
CA LYS A 20 -11.01 4.54 -21.74
C LYS A 20 -11.86 4.12 -20.54
N TRP A 21 -11.24 3.76 -19.42
CA TRP A 21 -11.91 3.04 -18.33
C TRP A 21 -12.00 3.80 -17.02
N HIS A 22 -11.54 5.05 -16.93
CA HIS A 22 -11.48 5.80 -15.67
C HIS A 22 -12.82 5.89 -14.91
N GLN A 23 -13.96 5.77 -15.59
CA GLN A 23 -15.30 5.79 -15.00
C GLN A 23 -15.75 4.42 -14.46
N ASP A 24 -15.17 3.31 -14.95
CA ASP A 24 -15.47 1.97 -14.45
C ASP A 24 -14.49 1.60 -13.33
N GLY A 25 -14.96 1.77 -12.09
CA GLY A 25 -14.14 1.53 -10.92
C GLY A 25 -13.62 0.10 -10.77
N LEU A 26 -14.36 -0.93 -11.20
CA LEU A 26 -13.91 -2.32 -11.07
C LEU A 26 -12.85 -2.67 -12.11
N VAL A 27 -12.91 -2.02 -13.28
CA VAL A 27 -11.88 -2.13 -14.30
C VAL A 27 -10.63 -1.37 -13.85
N MET A 28 -10.79 -0.18 -13.27
CA MET A 28 -9.67 0.60 -12.72
C MET A 28 -8.98 -0.05 -11.53
N ASP A 29 -9.66 -0.91 -10.76
CA ASP A 29 -8.98 -1.74 -9.74
C ASP A 29 -7.83 -2.55 -10.32
N LYS A 30 -8.05 -3.17 -11.49
CA LYS A 30 -7.02 -3.97 -12.15
C LYS A 30 -5.85 -3.10 -12.59
N TRP A 31 -6.14 -1.89 -13.05
CA TRP A 31 -5.14 -0.90 -13.42
C TRP A 31 -4.32 -0.43 -12.20
N PHE A 32 -4.97 -0.13 -11.07
CA PHE A 32 -4.26 0.23 -9.83
C PHE A 32 -3.36 -0.91 -9.32
N ILE A 33 -3.83 -2.16 -9.41
CA ILE A 33 -3.02 -3.33 -9.03
C ILE A 33 -1.77 -3.42 -9.91
N LEU A 34 -1.87 -3.17 -11.22
CA LEU A 34 -0.71 -3.17 -12.11
C LEU A 34 0.28 -2.06 -11.76
N GLN A 35 -0.22 -0.86 -11.43
CA GLN A 35 0.63 0.25 -11.01
C GLN A 35 1.34 -0.07 -9.68
N ALA A 36 0.61 -0.61 -8.70
CA ALA A 36 1.13 -0.94 -7.38
C ALA A 36 2.13 -2.11 -7.36
N THR A 37 1.98 -3.06 -8.30
CA THR A 37 2.87 -4.23 -8.45
C THR A 37 3.93 -4.06 -9.53
N SER A 38 4.10 -2.84 -10.04
CA SER A 38 5.14 -2.52 -11.02
C SER A 38 6.55 -2.79 -10.46
N PRO A 39 7.46 -3.38 -11.25
CA PRO A 39 8.87 -3.55 -10.86
C PRO A 39 9.71 -2.28 -11.09
N ALA A 40 9.10 -1.18 -11.53
CA ALA A 40 9.81 0.07 -11.78
C ALA A 40 10.38 0.66 -10.47
N ALA A 41 11.58 1.25 -10.55
CA ALA A 41 12.27 1.80 -9.37
C ALA A 41 11.48 2.93 -8.68
N ASN A 42 10.67 3.67 -9.43
CA ASN A 42 9.84 4.77 -8.93
C ASN A 42 8.41 4.34 -8.54
N VAL A 43 8.14 3.04 -8.35
CA VAL A 43 6.79 2.53 -8.09
C VAL A 43 6.11 3.20 -6.88
N LEU A 44 6.84 3.49 -5.80
CA LEU A 44 6.25 4.16 -4.63
C LEU A 44 5.87 5.61 -4.93
N GLU A 45 6.68 6.33 -5.72
CA GLU A 45 6.36 7.69 -6.17
C GLU A 45 5.08 7.69 -7.01
N THR A 46 4.98 6.76 -7.97
CA THR A 46 3.77 6.56 -8.77
C THR A 46 2.57 6.25 -7.88
N VAL A 47 2.68 5.30 -6.96
CA VAL A 47 1.59 4.92 -6.04
C VAL A 47 1.12 6.10 -5.20
N ARG A 48 2.04 6.93 -4.68
CA ARG A 48 1.70 8.16 -3.94
C ARG A 48 0.97 9.18 -4.82
N GLY A 49 1.43 9.39 -6.06
CA GLY A 49 0.74 10.26 -7.01
C GLY A 49 -0.68 9.79 -7.33
N LEU A 50 -0.89 8.48 -7.41
CA LEU A 50 -2.20 7.89 -7.69
C LEU A 50 -3.23 8.04 -6.57
N LEU A 51 -2.82 8.47 -5.37
CA LEU A 51 -3.78 8.87 -4.33
C LEU A 51 -4.63 10.08 -4.75
N GLN A 52 -4.17 10.88 -5.72
CA GLN A 52 -4.90 12.02 -6.29
C GLN A 52 -5.55 11.68 -7.65
N HIS A 53 -5.50 10.41 -8.07
CA HIS A 53 -6.03 10.00 -9.37
C HIS A 53 -7.56 10.14 -9.43
N ARG A 54 -8.11 10.54 -10.59
CA ARG A 54 -9.55 10.74 -10.82
C ARG A 54 -10.43 9.53 -10.47
N SER A 55 -9.85 8.33 -10.51
CA SER A 55 -10.55 7.06 -10.19
C SER A 55 -10.25 6.51 -8.80
N PHE A 56 -9.45 7.20 -7.98
CA PHE A 56 -9.09 6.78 -6.62
C PHE A 56 -9.87 7.57 -5.56
N THR A 57 -10.23 6.90 -4.47
CA THR A 57 -10.77 7.56 -3.27
C THR A 57 -10.56 6.71 -2.04
N MET A 58 -10.21 7.35 -0.92
CA MET A 58 -10.08 6.72 0.41
C MET A 58 -11.43 6.31 1.01
N SER A 59 -12.57 6.70 0.42
CA SER A 59 -13.88 6.23 0.88
C SER A 59 -14.25 4.83 0.39
N ASN A 60 -13.55 4.31 -0.63
CA ASN A 60 -13.89 3.05 -1.27
C ASN A 60 -12.89 1.94 -0.90
N PRO A 61 -13.30 0.90 -0.14
CA PRO A 61 -12.43 -0.21 0.26
C PRO A 61 -11.81 -0.99 -0.90
N ASN A 62 -12.44 -1.02 -2.08
CA ASN A 62 -11.88 -1.67 -3.26
C ASN A 62 -10.70 -0.86 -3.78
N ARG A 63 -10.84 0.47 -3.91
CA ARG A 63 -9.74 1.36 -4.36
C ARG A 63 -8.54 1.26 -3.44
N ILE A 64 -8.77 1.33 -2.13
CA ILE A 64 -7.73 1.21 -1.11
C ILE A 64 -7.00 -0.12 -1.24
N ARG A 65 -7.74 -1.24 -1.35
CA ARG A 65 -7.12 -2.57 -1.52
C ARG A 65 -6.34 -2.71 -2.82
N SER A 66 -6.86 -2.19 -3.92
CA SER A 66 -6.26 -2.30 -5.25
C SER A 66 -4.99 -1.48 -5.42
N LEU A 67 -4.84 -0.36 -4.71
CA LEU A 67 -3.63 0.48 -4.77
C LEU A 67 -2.71 0.23 -3.57
N ILE A 68 -3.16 0.62 -2.36
CA ILE A 68 -2.35 0.58 -1.14
C ILE A 68 -2.12 -0.87 -0.71
N GLY A 69 -3.18 -1.69 -0.71
CA GLY A 69 -3.09 -3.10 -0.35
C GLY A 69 -2.24 -3.91 -1.30
N ALA A 70 -2.38 -3.69 -2.61
CA ALA A 70 -1.55 -4.33 -3.62
C ALA A 70 -0.08 -3.93 -3.50
N PHE A 71 0.22 -2.66 -3.20
CA PHE A 71 1.60 -2.22 -2.97
C PHE A 71 2.22 -2.94 -1.76
N ALA A 72 1.54 -2.91 -0.60
CA ALA A 72 2.08 -3.48 0.63
C ALA A 72 2.10 -5.02 0.64
N GLY A 73 1.07 -5.66 0.09
CA GLY A 73 0.88 -7.11 0.15
C GLY A 73 1.41 -7.88 -1.07
N SER A 74 1.39 -7.27 -2.25
CA SER A 74 1.73 -7.92 -3.52
C SER A 74 2.99 -7.37 -4.20
N ASN A 75 3.62 -6.35 -3.63
CA ASN A 75 4.93 -5.85 -4.07
C ASN A 75 5.94 -5.82 -2.91
N PRO A 76 6.30 -6.99 -2.32
CA PRO A 76 7.19 -7.04 -1.17
C PRO A 76 8.58 -6.46 -1.47
N ALA A 77 9.06 -6.51 -2.71
CA ALA A 77 10.35 -5.93 -3.09
C ALA A 77 10.37 -4.41 -2.88
N ALA A 78 9.32 -3.70 -3.32
CA ALA A 78 9.20 -2.25 -3.12
C ALA A 78 8.75 -1.88 -1.72
N PHE A 79 7.82 -2.64 -1.11
CA PHE A 79 7.35 -2.39 0.25
C PHE A 79 8.49 -2.54 1.28
N HIS A 80 9.40 -3.49 1.07
CA HIS A 80 10.58 -3.72 1.88
C HIS A 80 11.84 -3.06 1.32
N ALA A 81 11.69 -1.93 0.61
CA ALA A 81 12.80 -1.09 0.21
C ALA A 81 13.72 -0.81 1.41
N GLU A 82 15.04 -0.89 1.19
CA GLU A 82 16.02 -0.84 2.28
C GLU A 82 16.04 0.49 3.03
N ASP A 83 15.54 1.56 2.41
CA ASP A 83 15.36 2.87 3.02
C ASP A 83 14.18 2.92 4.01
N GLY A 84 13.24 1.97 3.93
CA GLY A 84 12.04 1.90 4.77
C GLY A 84 10.88 2.76 4.28
N SER A 85 10.98 3.33 3.07
CA SER A 85 9.98 4.23 2.49
C SER A 85 8.59 3.58 2.35
N GLY A 86 8.54 2.27 2.05
CA GLY A 86 7.30 1.51 1.99
C GLY A 86 6.60 1.39 3.35
N TYR A 87 7.34 1.23 4.44
CA TYR A 87 6.78 1.19 5.79
C TYR A 87 6.19 2.54 6.17
N GLN A 88 6.93 3.62 5.93
CA GLN A 88 6.48 4.98 6.23
C GLN A 88 5.20 5.34 5.46
N PHE A 89 5.14 4.97 4.17
CA PHE A 89 3.94 5.13 3.37
C PHE A 89 2.73 4.41 3.97
N LEU A 90 2.90 3.15 4.38
CA LEU A 90 1.80 2.39 4.97
C LEU A 90 1.36 2.98 6.32
N VAL A 91 2.29 3.50 7.13
CA VAL A 91 1.96 4.20 8.38
C VAL A 91 1.05 5.39 8.11
N GLU A 92 1.41 6.26 7.15
CA GLU A 92 0.58 7.42 6.77
C GLU A 92 -0.84 7.00 6.37
N MET A 93 -0.97 5.95 5.54
CA MET A 93 -2.27 5.44 5.10
C MET A 93 -3.07 4.83 6.26
N LEU A 94 -2.42 4.08 7.15
CA LEU A 94 -3.06 3.49 8.31
C LEU A 94 -3.47 4.53 9.35
N THR A 95 -2.78 5.66 9.45
CA THR A 95 -3.20 6.77 10.32
C THR A 95 -4.56 7.35 9.89
N ASP A 96 -4.78 7.60 8.59
CA ASP A 96 -6.12 8.02 8.10
C ASP A 96 -7.16 6.90 8.28
N LEU A 97 -6.80 5.67 7.91
CA LEU A 97 -7.73 4.54 7.93
C LEU A 97 -8.10 4.07 9.34
N ASN A 98 -7.25 4.31 10.34
CA ASN A 98 -7.57 4.04 11.74
C ASN A 98 -8.87 4.73 12.15
N SER A 99 -9.04 5.99 11.78
CA SER A 99 -10.27 6.75 12.10
C SER A 99 -11.37 6.53 11.06
N ARG A 100 -11.02 6.39 9.78
CA ARG A 100 -12.00 6.30 8.69
C ARG A 100 -12.65 4.92 8.57
N ASN A 101 -11.86 3.86 8.64
CA ASN A 101 -12.31 2.47 8.45
C ASN A 101 -11.34 1.46 9.10
N PRO A 102 -11.47 1.23 10.42
CA PRO A 102 -10.61 0.31 11.18
C PRO A 102 -10.49 -1.09 10.58
N GLN A 103 -11.58 -1.62 10.02
CA GLN A 103 -11.59 -2.96 9.42
C GLN A 103 -10.69 -3.05 8.18
N VAL A 104 -10.68 -2.00 7.36
CA VAL A 104 -9.77 -1.92 6.21
C VAL A 104 -8.34 -1.72 6.68
N ALA A 105 -8.11 -0.85 7.67
CA ALA A 105 -6.79 -0.63 8.27
C ALA A 105 -6.19 -1.95 8.80
N SER A 106 -7.01 -2.72 9.53
CA SER A 106 -6.64 -4.03 10.07
C SER A 106 -6.21 -5.03 8.99
N ARG A 107 -6.84 -5.02 7.81
CA ARG A 107 -6.41 -5.88 6.70
C ARG A 107 -5.09 -5.39 6.08
N LEU A 108 -4.88 -4.07 6.03
CA LEU A 108 -3.70 -3.48 5.42
C LEU A 108 -2.43 -3.54 6.27
N ILE A 109 -2.54 -3.66 7.60
CA ILE A 109 -1.36 -3.77 8.48
C ILE A 109 -0.68 -5.15 8.42
N GLU A 110 -1.32 -6.16 7.81
CA GLU A 110 -0.82 -7.54 7.76
C GLU A 110 0.63 -7.72 7.26
N PRO A 111 1.11 -6.97 6.24
CA PRO A 111 2.50 -7.06 5.81
C PRO A 111 3.48 -6.56 6.89
N LEU A 112 3.08 -5.58 7.71
CA LEU A 112 3.94 -4.95 8.72
C LEU A 112 4.11 -5.84 9.97
N ILE A 113 3.08 -6.61 10.34
CA ILE A 113 3.15 -7.53 11.49
C ILE A 113 3.96 -8.81 11.22
N ARG A 114 4.42 -9.03 9.98
CA ARG A 114 5.25 -10.17 9.59
C ARG A 114 6.76 -9.91 9.77
N LEU A 115 7.13 -8.88 10.52
CA LEU A 115 8.51 -8.41 10.73
C LEU A 115 9.51 -9.52 11.09
N LYS A 116 9.15 -10.48 11.95
CA LYS A 116 10.05 -11.56 12.41
C LYS A 116 10.58 -12.46 11.28
N ARG A 117 10.02 -12.37 10.06
CA ARG A 117 10.46 -13.12 8.87
C ARG A 117 11.52 -12.42 8.03
N TYR A 118 11.87 -11.17 8.37
CA TYR A 118 12.83 -10.36 7.63
C TYR A 118 14.15 -10.21 8.39
N ASP A 119 15.18 -9.68 7.73
CA ASP A 119 16.47 -9.39 8.36
C ASP A 119 16.37 -8.34 9.48
N ALA A 120 17.40 -8.26 10.33
CA ALA A 120 17.42 -7.40 11.50
C ALA A 120 17.21 -5.91 11.17
N LYS A 121 17.78 -5.41 10.07
CA LYS A 121 17.66 -4.00 9.66
C LYS A 121 16.22 -3.67 9.25
N ARG A 122 15.57 -4.56 8.49
CA ARG A 122 14.14 -4.43 8.16
C ARG A 122 13.25 -4.58 9.39
N GLN A 123 13.55 -5.51 10.29
CA GLN A 123 12.82 -5.69 11.54
C GLN A 123 12.81 -4.42 12.40
N GLU A 124 13.94 -3.74 12.54
CA GLU A 124 14.05 -2.49 13.29
C GLU A 124 13.12 -1.41 12.71
N LYS A 125 13.13 -1.23 11.39
CA LYS A 125 12.27 -0.26 10.71
C LYS A 125 10.78 -0.60 10.80
N MET A 126 10.43 -1.87 10.64
CA MET A 126 9.05 -2.34 10.79
C MET A 126 8.56 -2.18 12.24
N ARG A 127 9.41 -2.46 13.22
CA ARG A 127 9.12 -2.24 14.64
C ARG A 127 8.89 -0.76 14.92
N ALA A 128 9.75 0.13 14.43
CA ALA A 128 9.58 1.58 14.59
C ALA A 128 8.24 2.06 13.99
N ALA A 129 7.87 1.58 12.80
CA ALA A 129 6.58 1.87 12.18
C ALA A 129 5.38 1.38 13.01
N LEU A 130 5.47 0.17 13.59
CA LEU A 130 4.44 -0.37 14.49
C LEU A 130 4.32 0.43 15.80
N GLU A 131 5.44 0.85 16.40
CA GLU A 131 5.45 1.70 17.60
C GLU A 131 4.85 3.09 17.30
N GLN A 132 5.11 3.65 16.12
CA GLN A 132 4.45 4.89 15.69
C GLN A 132 2.93 4.72 15.60
N LEU A 133 2.45 3.62 15.01
CA LEU A 133 1.01 3.32 14.95
C LEU A 133 0.41 3.06 16.33
N LYS A 134 1.16 2.41 17.23
CA LYS A 134 0.75 2.19 18.62
C LYS A 134 0.53 3.50 19.38
N GLY A 135 1.29 4.53 19.04
CA GLY A 135 1.21 5.87 19.63
C GLY A 135 0.10 6.76 19.06
N LEU A 136 -0.74 6.27 18.13
CA LEU A 136 -1.83 7.07 17.59
C LEU A 136 -2.89 7.38 18.66
N GLU A 137 -3.37 8.62 18.66
CA GLU A 137 -4.56 9.00 19.42
C GLU A 137 -5.78 8.25 18.88
N ASN A 138 -6.62 7.72 19.76
CA ASN A 138 -7.80 6.92 19.39
C ASN A 138 -7.47 5.71 18.48
N LEU A 139 -6.40 4.99 18.80
CA LEU A 139 -6.09 3.73 18.13
C LEU A 139 -7.25 2.75 18.27
N SER A 140 -7.76 2.28 17.14
CA SER A 140 -8.84 1.28 17.09
C SER A 140 -8.41 -0.05 17.70
N ASP A 141 -9.36 -0.74 18.34
CA ASP A 141 -9.13 -2.06 18.95
C ASP A 141 -8.58 -3.07 17.93
N ASP A 142 -9.10 -3.03 16.68
CA ASP A 142 -8.64 -3.86 15.56
C ASP A 142 -7.13 -3.72 15.28
N LEU A 143 -6.60 -2.50 15.33
CA LEU A 143 -5.17 -2.24 15.13
C LEU A 143 -4.37 -2.53 16.40
N TYR A 144 -4.89 -2.14 17.56
CA TYR A 144 -4.23 -2.36 18.85
C TYR A 144 -3.92 -3.84 19.08
N GLU A 145 -4.88 -4.74 18.81
CA GLU A 145 -4.69 -6.19 18.98
C GLU A 145 -3.55 -6.71 18.09
N LYS A 146 -3.53 -6.31 16.81
CA LYS A 146 -2.52 -6.75 15.84
C LYS A 146 -1.14 -6.19 16.15
N ILE A 147 -1.05 -4.91 16.50
CA ILE A 147 0.20 -4.23 16.82
C ILE A 147 0.82 -4.82 18.09
N THR A 148 0.02 -5.00 19.14
CA THR A 148 0.50 -5.53 20.42
C THR A 148 1.04 -6.95 20.27
N LYS A 149 0.35 -7.82 19.51
CA LYS A 149 0.84 -9.17 19.21
C LYS A 149 2.11 -9.20 18.37
N ALA A 150 2.28 -8.23 17.47
CA ALA A 150 3.46 -8.16 16.61
C ALA A 150 4.71 -7.64 17.34
N LEU A 151 4.52 -6.75 18.32
CA LEU A 151 5.58 -6.14 19.12
C LEU A 151 6.04 -7.02 20.30
N ALA A 152 5.21 -7.99 20.73
CA ALA A 152 5.59 -9.03 21.69
C ALA A 152 6.58 -10.04 21.09
#